data_AF-A0A9E0SQI9-F1
#
_entry.id   AF-A0A9E0SQI9-F1
#
_cell.length_a   1.000
_cell.length_b   1.000
_cell.length_c   1.000
_cell.angle_alpha   90.00
_cell.angle_beta   90.00
_cell.angle_gamma   90.00
#
_symmetry.space_group_name_H-M   'P 1'
#
loop_
_entity.id
_entity.type
_entity.pdbx_description
1 polymer ?
#
loop_
_entity_poly.entity_id
_entity_poly.type
_entity_poly.pdbx_seq_one_letter_code
_entity_poly.pdbx_strand_id
1 'polypeptide(L)'
;MVDAVNLDLAVQHLNASVGAVLTREQLAQALQEGSVGRIDSKAGALISSLFAEIDPALILRCAREAEADLLHVEHLYRESLADAMPSVPQWEQSVAHLL
;
A
#
# COMPACT_ATOMS: atom_id res chain seq x y z
N MET A 1 -11.25 -11.60 17.09
CA MET A 1 -10.56 -10.32 16.88
C MET A 1 -9.27 -10.69 16.17
N VAL A 2 -9.24 -10.56 14.84
CA VAL A 2 -8.02 -10.84 14.07
C VAL A 2 -7.16 -9.60 14.27
N ASP A 3 -6.07 -9.75 15.02
CA ASP A 3 -5.19 -8.62 15.34
C ASP A 3 -4.72 -7.93 14.06
N ALA A 4 -4.62 -6.61 14.15
CA ALA A 4 -4.26 -5.66 13.11
C ALA A 4 -2.78 -5.73 12.66
N VAL A 5 -2.31 -6.95 12.42
CA VAL A 5 -0.89 -7.26 12.26
C VAL A 5 -0.37 -6.92 10.87
N ASN A 6 -1.21 -6.90 9.83
CA ASN A 6 -0.69 -6.79 8.46
C ASN A 6 -0.26 -5.36 8.16
N LEU A 7 -1.06 -4.37 8.56
CA LEU A 7 -0.69 -2.97 8.37
C LEU A 7 0.57 -2.63 9.17
N ASP A 8 0.69 -3.12 10.41
CA ASP A 8 1.89 -2.89 11.22
C ASP A 8 3.15 -3.53 10.61
N LEU A 9 3.05 -4.76 10.08
CA LEU A 9 4.16 -5.39 9.33
C LEU A 9 4.51 -4.59 8.07
N ALA A 10 3.48 -4.16 7.34
CA ALA A 10 3.49 -3.16 6.26
C ALA A 10 4.42 -2.00 6.55
N VAL A 11 4.02 -1.24 7.56
CA VAL A 11 4.64 0.00 8.00
C VAL A 11 6.03 -0.22 8.54
N GLN A 12 6.25 -1.28 9.33
CA GLN A 12 7.59 -1.60 9.86
C GLN A 12 8.59 -1.89 8.74
N HIS A 13 8.17 -2.60 7.69
CA HIS A 13 9.02 -2.88 6.54
C HIS A 13 9.38 -1.58 5.80
N LEU A 14 8.38 -0.77 5.43
CA LEU A 14 8.59 0.46 4.66
C LEU A 14 9.42 1.50 5.43
N ASN A 15 9.30 1.53 6.76
CA ASN A 15 10.10 2.41 7.61
C ASN A 15 11.51 1.87 7.91
N ALA A 16 11.83 0.62 7.57
CA ALA A 16 13.04 -0.07 8.07
C ALA A 16 14.34 0.67 7.76
N SER A 17 14.41 1.36 6.61
CA SER A 17 15.60 2.08 6.14
C SER A 17 15.61 3.58 6.48
N VAL A 18 14.47 4.15 6.92
CA VAL A 18 14.28 5.61 7.06
C VAL A 18 13.79 6.05 8.45
N GLY A 19 13.48 5.11 9.34
CA GLY A 19 12.89 5.39 10.66
C GLY A 19 11.38 5.60 10.59
N ALA A 20 10.77 6.00 11.72
CA ALA A 20 9.31 6.11 11.86
C ALA A 20 8.74 7.32 11.10
N VAL A 21 8.56 7.18 9.79
CA VAL A 21 8.02 8.21 8.89
C VAL A 21 6.56 7.93 8.56
N LEU A 22 6.25 6.71 8.12
CA LEU A 22 4.90 6.27 7.80
C LEU A 22 4.21 5.72 9.06
N THR A 23 2.95 6.09 9.29
CA THR A 23 2.11 5.46 10.33
C THR A 23 1.13 4.44 9.74
N ARG A 24 0.59 3.59 10.62
CA ARG A 24 -0.48 2.64 10.30
C ARG A 24 -1.70 3.33 9.72
N GLU A 25 -2.11 4.44 10.32
CA GLU A 25 -3.28 5.21 9.91
C GLU A 25 -3.10 5.82 8.53
N GLN A 26 -1.89 6.32 8.22
CA GLN A 26 -1.58 6.86 6.90
C GLN A 26 -1.62 5.78 5.81
N LEU A 27 -1.06 4.59 6.06
CA LEU A 27 -1.14 3.47 5.13
C LEU A 27 -2.60 3.02 4.92
N ALA A 28 -3.35 2.87 6.01
CA ALA A 28 -4.77 2.51 5.95
C ALA A 28 -5.58 3.55 5.16
N GLN A 29 -5.37 4.84 5.43
CA GLN A 29 -6.03 5.93 4.73
C GLN A 29 -5.72 5.90 3.23
N ALA A 30 -4.46 5.72 2.83
CA ALA A 30 -4.09 5.67 1.42
C ALA A 30 -4.71 4.48 0.69
N LEU A 31 -4.79 3.31 1.34
CA LEU A 31 -5.49 2.14 0.80
C LEU A 31 -7.00 2.40 0.65
N GLN A 32 -7.62 3.03 1.65
CA GLN A 32 -9.05 3.36 1.66
C GLN A 32 -9.42 4.42 0.61
N GLU A 33 -8.58 5.43 0.41
CA GLU A 33 -8.81 6.51 -0.54
C GLU A 33 -8.31 6.17 -1.95
N GLY A 34 -7.43 5.17 -2.05
CA GLY A 34 -6.75 4.81 -3.28
C GLY A 34 -5.80 5.90 -3.77
N SER A 35 -5.26 6.71 -2.87
CA SER A 35 -4.34 7.80 -3.22
C SER A 35 -3.49 8.25 -2.02
N VAL A 36 -2.28 8.74 -2.29
CA VAL A 36 -1.42 9.43 -1.32
C VAL A 36 -1.65 10.94 -1.27
N GLY A 37 -2.60 11.49 -2.02
CA GLY A 37 -2.78 12.94 -2.20
C GLY A 37 -3.07 13.74 -0.90
N ARG A 38 -3.48 13.07 0.18
CA ARG A 38 -3.68 13.68 1.52
C ARG A 38 -2.58 13.35 2.53
N ILE A 39 -1.60 12.55 2.12
CA ILE A 39 -0.48 12.11 2.95
C ILE A 39 0.70 13.06 2.72
N ASP A 40 1.52 13.28 3.75
CA ASP A 40 2.73 14.09 3.58
C ASP A 40 3.69 13.45 2.57
N SER A 41 4.54 14.26 1.94
CA SER A 41 5.36 13.81 0.82
C SER A 41 6.32 12.67 1.16
N LYS A 42 6.79 12.56 2.41
CA LYS A 42 7.74 11.50 2.79
C LYS A 42 7.02 10.18 3.00
N ALA A 43 5.92 10.19 3.74
CA ALA A 43 5.10 8.99 3.91
C ALA A 43 4.46 8.56 2.58
N GLY A 44 4.03 9.51 1.74
CA GLY A 44 3.51 9.25 0.41
C GLY A 44 4.52 8.51 -0.48
N ALA A 45 5.79 8.93 -0.48
CA ALA A 45 6.83 8.22 -1.24
C ALA A 45 7.05 6.77 -0.77
N LEU A 46 6.96 6.50 0.54
CA LEU A 46 7.02 5.14 1.08
C LEU A 46 5.79 4.31 0.69
N ILE A 47 4.60 4.93 0.65
CA ILE A 47 3.38 4.24 0.20
C ILE A 47 3.45 3.96 -1.30
N SER A 48 4.00 4.85 -2.12
CA SER A 48 4.22 4.60 -3.56
C SER A 48 5.11 3.37 -3.79
N SER A 49 6.08 3.10 -2.92
CA SER A 49 6.95 1.92 -3.04
C SER A 49 6.31 0.60 -2.56
N LEU A 50 5.14 0.66 -1.93
CA LEU A 50 4.43 -0.49 -1.35
C LEU A 50 4.38 -1.70 -2.29
N PHE A 51 3.99 -1.49 -3.55
CA PHE A 51 3.81 -2.58 -4.52
C PHE A 51 5.14 -3.21 -4.97
N ALA A 52 6.23 -2.43 -4.96
CA ALA A 52 7.55 -2.92 -5.34
C ALA A 52 8.24 -3.67 -4.20
N GLU A 53 7.92 -3.34 -2.95
CA GLU A 53 8.59 -3.88 -1.76
C GLU A 53 7.80 -4.99 -1.06
N ILE A 54 6.47 -4.97 -1.15
CA ILE A 54 5.60 -5.87 -0.37
C ILE A 54 4.93 -6.90 -1.28
N ASP A 55 4.91 -8.15 -0.81
CA ASP A 55 4.22 -9.25 -1.49
C ASP A 55 2.71 -8.93 -1.67
N PRO A 56 2.14 -9.14 -2.88
CA PRO A 56 0.73 -8.85 -3.17
C PRO A 56 -0.26 -9.46 -2.18
N ALA A 57 0.00 -10.66 -1.66
CA ALA A 57 -0.89 -11.29 -0.70
C ALA A 57 -0.89 -10.56 0.65
N LEU A 58 0.22 -9.94 1.05
CA LEU A 58 0.27 -9.07 2.23
C LEU A 58 -0.46 -7.75 1.98
N ILE A 59 -0.30 -7.14 0.80
CA ILE A 59 -1.03 -5.92 0.41
C ILE A 59 -2.55 -6.17 0.47
N LEU A 60 -3.03 -7.29 -0.09
CA LEU A 60 -4.45 -7.66 -0.04
C LEU A 60 -4.97 -7.89 1.39
N ARG A 61 -4.14 -8.45 2.27
CA ARG A 61 -4.50 -8.57 3.70
C ARG A 61 -4.55 -7.20 4.39
N CYS A 62 -3.63 -6.30 4.07
CA CYS A 62 -3.64 -4.92 4.56
C CYS A 62 -4.90 -4.18 4.09
N ALA A 63 -5.27 -4.31 2.82
CA ALA A 63 -6.47 -3.71 2.26
C ALA A 63 -7.73 -4.21 2.97
N ARG A 64 -7.85 -5.53 3.17
CA ARG A 64 -8.96 -6.11 3.93
C ARG A 64 -9.00 -5.62 5.38
N GLU A 65 -7.84 -5.50 6.02
CA GLU A 65 -7.72 -5.01 7.39
C GLU A 65 -8.09 -3.51 7.51
N ALA A 66 -7.79 -2.73 6.48
CA ALA A 66 -8.17 -1.32 6.36
C ALA A 66 -9.61 -1.13 5.85
N GLU A 67 -10.38 -2.20 5.61
CA GLU A 67 -11.71 -2.12 4.98
C GLU A 67 -11.69 -1.36 3.63
N ALA A 68 -10.58 -1.46 2.90
CA ALA A 68 -10.38 -0.83 1.61
C ALA A 68 -10.96 -1.68 0.46
N ASP A 69 -11.52 -1.01 -0.54
CA ASP A 69 -11.94 -1.63 -1.80
C ASP A 69 -10.72 -1.94 -2.67
N LEU A 70 -10.70 -3.10 -3.33
CA LEU A 70 -9.64 -3.47 -4.25
C LEU A 70 -9.48 -2.45 -5.39
N LEU A 71 -10.56 -1.81 -5.83
CA LEU A 71 -10.52 -0.73 -6.82
C LEU A 71 -9.71 0.48 -6.33
N HIS A 72 -9.80 0.81 -5.04
CA HIS A 72 -8.98 1.88 -4.47
C HIS A 72 -7.51 1.47 -4.39
N VAL A 73 -7.22 0.23 -4.00
CA VAL A 73 -5.83 -0.26 -3.97
C VAL A 73 -5.22 -0.28 -5.37
N GLU A 74 -5.99 -0.67 -6.40
CA GLU A 74 -5.55 -0.59 -7.80
C GLU A 74 -5.37 0.86 -8.27
N HIS A 75 -6.22 1.79 -7.83
CA HIS A 75 -6.02 3.20 -8.12
C HIS A 75 -4.72 3.73 -7.50
N LEU A 76 -4.41 3.33 -6.28
CA LEU A 76 -3.14 3.65 -5.61
C LEU A 76 -1.93 3.07 -6.37
N TYR A 77 -2.05 1.84 -6.89
CA TYR A 77 -1.01 1.25 -7.75
C TYR A 77 -0.78 2.09 -9.02
N ARG A 78 -1.86 2.50 -9.69
CA ARG A 78 -1.75 3.34 -10.89
C ARG A 78 -1.17 4.72 -10.59
N GLU A 79 -1.51 5.28 -9.44
CA GLU A 79 -0.91 6.53 -8.96
C GLU A 79 0.61 6.36 -8.76
N SER A 80 1.07 5.25 -8.17
CA SER A 80 2.50 5.01 -7.98
C SER A 80 3.25 4.86 -9.31
N LEU A 81 2.65 4.24 -10.33
CA LEU A 81 3.22 4.20 -11.68
C LEU A 81 3.37 5.59 -12.30
N ALA A 82 2.39 6.48 -12.06
CA ALA A 82 2.48 7.87 -12.50
C ALA A 82 3.59 8.65 -11.77
N ASP A 83 3.95 8.23 -10.55
CA ASP A 83 5.08 8.72 -9.76
C ASP A 83 6.40 7.97 -10.05
N ALA A 84 6.50 7.37 -11.25
CA ALA A 84 7.69 6.68 -11.76
C ALA A 84 8.13 5.42 -10.99
N MET A 85 7.25 4.82 -10.19
CA MET A 85 7.50 3.47 -9.66
C MET A 85 7.46 2.44 -10.80
N PRO A 86 8.24 1.35 -10.71
CA PRO A 86 8.25 0.33 -11.74
C PRO A 86 6.93 -0.45 -11.77
N SER A 87 6.56 -0.96 -12.94
CA SER A 87 5.53 -1.99 -13.07
C SER A 87 5.89 -3.22 -12.22
N VAL A 88 4.90 -3.81 -11.57
CA VAL A 88 5.07 -4.99 -10.72
C VAL A 88 4.24 -6.13 -11.30
N PRO A 89 4.81 -6.98 -12.19
CA PRO A 89 4.06 -8.04 -12.85
C PRO A 89 3.36 -9.00 -11.89
N GLN A 90 3.96 -9.25 -10.72
CA GLN A 90 3.37 -10.12 -9.70
C GLN A 90 2.08 -9.51 -9.11
N TRP A 91 2.04 -8.19 -8.87
CA TRP A 91 0.83 -7.48 -8.45
C TRP A 91 -0.22 -7.54 -9.55
N GLU A 92 0.15 -7.12 -10.76
CA GLU A 92 -0.75 -7.05 -11.93
C GLU A 92 -1.42 -8.40 -12.20
N GLN A 93 -0.66 -9.50 -12.15
CA GLN A 93 -1.20 -10.86 -12.32
C GLN A 93 -2.11 -11.28 -11.16
N SER A 94 -1.79 -10.85 -9.93
CA SER A 94 -2.59 -11.19 -8.74
C SER A 94 -3.97 -10.54 -8.79
N VAL A 95 -4.08 -9.30 -9.29
CA VAL A 95 -5.36 -8.57 -9.34
C VAL A 95 -6.13 -8.77 -10.64
N ALA A 96 -5.50 -9.23 -11.72
CA ALA A 96 -6.16 -9.49 -13.00
C ALA A 96 -7.31 -10.53 -12.93
N HIS A 97 -7.33 -11.37 -11.90
CA HIS A 97 -8.39 -12.35 -11.65
C HIS A 97 -9.41 -11.92 -10.58
N LEU A 98 -9.21 -10.74 -9.98
CA LEU A 98 -10.01 -10.22 -8.88
C LEU A 98 -10.82 -8.96 -9.26
N LEU A 99 -10.43 -8.27 -10.33
CA LEU A 99 -11.08 -7.10 -10.93
C LEU A 99 -11.79 -7.47 -12.24
#